data_AF-A0AB39QDH8-F1
#
_entry.id   AF-A0AB39QDH8-F1
#
_cell.length_a   1.000
_cell.length_b   1.000
_cell.length_c   1.000
_cell.angle_alpha   90.00
_cell.angle_beta   90.00
_cell.angle_gamma   90.00
#
_symmetry.space_group_name_H-M   'P 1'
#
loop_
_entity.id
_entity.type
_entity.pdbx_description
1 polymer ?
#
loop_
_entity_poly.entity_id
_entity_poly.type
_entity_poly.pdbx_seq_one_letter_code
_entity_poly.pdbx_strand_id
1 'polypeptide(L)'
;MLTCKDIRTIQLDDVDLGNRRITVGGHVRPFDDFTHRAVLDWLDHRRSRWPNTANPHLLITQKTAVELGPAGKLWTTRATRNLSAALERLRVDRQLEEALTHGADPLHLALVFGIDEETAIRYADSDRQLLQAEIEAGVSPR
;
A
#
# COMPACT_ATOMS: atom_id res chain seq x y z
N MET A 1 -2.86 -12.37 -7.94
CA MET A 1 -3.52 -11.89 -6.70
C MET A 1 -2.50 -11.96 -5.57
N LEU A 2 -2.27 -10.89 -4.82
CA LEU A 2 -1.27 -10.84 -3.75
C LEU A 2 -1.77 -11.70 -2.55
N THR A 3 -1.01 -12.69 -2.08
CA THR A 3 -1.43 -13.48 -0.92
C THR A 3 -0.79 -12.97 0.38
N CYS A 4 -1.43 -13.24 1.53
CA CYS A 4 -0.81 -12.95 2.84
C CYS A 4 0.54 -13.65 3.03
N LYS A 5 0.78 -14.77 2.32
CA LYS A 5 2.07 -15.45 2.31
C LYS A 5 3.12 -14.59 1.59
N ASP A 6 2.78 -14.07 0.42
CA ASP A 6 3.71 -13.28 -0.39
C ASP A 6 4.14 -12.01 0.34
N ILE A 7 3.21 -11.36 1.07
CA ILE A 7 3.50 -10.16 1.86
C ILE A 7 4.46 -10.44 3.02
N ARG A 8 4.24 -11.53 3.77
CA ARG A 8 5.08 -11.81 4.97
C ARG A 8 6.47 -12.32 4.63
N THR A 9 6.69 -12.77 3.40
CA THR A 9 7.98 -13.30 2.94
C THR A 9 8.83 -12.27 2.22
N ILE A 10 8.34 -11.03 2.04
CA ILE A 10 9.15 -9.93 1.48
C ILE A 10 10.39 -9.74 2.34
N GLN A 11 11.55 -9.74 1.69
CA GLN A 11 12.84 -9.45 2.30
C GLN A 11 13.28 -8.02 2.02
N LEU A 12 14.31 -7.56 2.72
CA LEU A 12 14.89 -6.23 2.51
C LEU A 12 15.39 -6.07 1.06
N ASP A 13 15.99 -7.11 0.50
CA ASP A 13 16.54 -7.11 -0.87
C ASP A 13 15.46 -7.08 -1.96
N ASP A 14 14.21 -7.40 -1.61
CA ASP A 14 13.07 -7.28 -2.54
C ASP A 14 12.61 -5.83 -2.73
N VAL A 15 13.12 -4.89 -1.91
CA VAL A 15 12.76 -3.48 -1.93
C VAL A 15 13.85 -2.67 -2.63
N ASP A 16 13.55 -2.18 -3.82
CA ASP A 16 14.35 -1.21 -4.54
C ASP A 16 13.83 0.20 -4.26
N LEU A 17 14.39 0.84 -3.23
CA LEU A 17 14.04 2.21 -2.84
C LEU A 17 14.40 3.23 -3.93
N GLY A 18 15.49 3.01 -4.67
CA GLY A 18 15.97 3.94 -5.69
C GLY A 18 15.00 4.04 -6.87
N ASN A 19 14.47 2.89 -7.31
CA ASN A 19 13.50 2.81 -8.40
C ASN A 19 12.04 2.73 -7.95
N ARG A 20 11.79 2.84 -6.63
CA ARG A 20 10.46 2.75 -6.00
C ARG A 20 9.70 1.49 -6.41
N ARG A 21 10.38 0.36 -6.31
CA ARG A 21 9.87 -0.95 -6.70
C ARG A 21 9.97 -1.95 -5.57
N ILE A 22 8.99 -2.82 -5.49
CA ILE A 22 8.98 -3.93 -4.54
C ILE A 22 8.63 -5.23 -5.27
N THR A 23 9.39 -6.28 -5.00
CA THR A 23 9.12 -7.62 -5.51
C THR A 23 8.26 -8.37 -4.51
N VAL A 24 7.04 -8.75 -4.90
CA VAL A 24 6.12 -9.48 -4.03
C VAL A 24 5.58 -10.71 -4.76
N GLY A 25 5.83 -11.90 -4.20
CA GLY A 25 5.43 -13.16 -4.83
C GLY A 25 6.03 -13.35 -6.23
N GLY A 26 7.24 -12.84 -6.46
CA GLY A 26 7.92 -12.89 -7.76
C GLY A 26 7.49 -11.81 -8.77
N HIS A 27 6.59 -10.91 -8.40
CA HIS A 27 6.14 -9.82 -9.26
C HIS A 27 6.69 -8.47 -8.79
N VAL A 28 7.38 -7.76 -9.68
CA VAL A 28 7.83 -6.39 -9.44
C VAL A 28 6.63 -5.44 -9.53
N ARG A 29 6.47 -4.59 -8.52
CA ARG A 29 5.40 -3.59 -8.46
C ARG A 29 6.02 -2.23 -8.17
N PRO A 30 5.67 -1.18 -8.93
CA PRO A 30 5.98 0.18 -8.50
C PRO A 30 5.15 0.51 -7.25
N PHE A 31 5.67 1.39 -6.40
CA PHE A 31 4.90 1.97 -5.31
C PHE A 31 5.02 3.49 -5.31
N ASP A 32 3.97 4.15 -4.80
CA ASP A 32 3.88 5.62 -4.79
C ASP A 32 4.72 6.29 -3.70
N ASP A 33 4.72 7.62 -3.69
CA ASP A 33 5.45 8.44 -2.70
C ASP A 33 5.04 8.15 -1.26
N PHE A 34 3.75 7.90 -1.01
CA PHE A 34 3.25 7.62 0.32
C PHE A 34 3.82 6.30 0.83
N THR A 35 3.73 5.26 0.01
CA THR A 35 4.28 3.93 0.31
C THR A 35 5.80 4.00 0.46
N HIS A 36 6.48 4.76 -0.39
CA HIS A 36 7.92 4.98 -0.27
C HIS A 36 8.30 5.57 1.09
N ARG A 37 7.61 6.63 1.55
CA ARG A 37 7.84 7.23 2.88
C ARG A 37 7.53 6.24 4.00
N ALA A 38 6.40 5.54 3.93
CA ALA A 38 6.03 4.54 4.93
C ALA A 38 7.06 3.41 5.05
N VAL A 39 7.65 2.97 3.93
CA VAL A 39 8.73 1.99 3.93
C VAL A 39 9.99 2.56 4.58
N LEU A 40 10.38 3.80 4.26
CA LEU A 40 11.53 4.45 4.88
C LEU A 40 11.37 4.60 6.40
N ASP A 41 10.24 5.15 6.85
CA ASP A 41 9.92 5.32 8.26
C ASP A 41 9.96 3.97 9.01
N TRP A 42 9.42 2.93 8.38
CA TRP A 42 9.47 1.58 8.93
C TRP A 42 10.89 1.04 9.04
N LEU A 43 11.73 1.22 8.00
CA LEU A 43 13.12 0.76 8.01
C LEU A 43 13.95 1.46 9.09
N ASP A 44 13.74 2.76 9.28
CA ASP A 44 14.39 3.55 10.33
C ASP A 44 13.94 3.12 11.73
N HIS A 45 12.62 2.91 11.91
CA HIS A 45 12.08 2.36 13.15
C HIS A 45 12.68 0.97 13.45
N ARG A 46 12.69 0.08 12.46
CA ARG A 46 13.23 -1.28 12.56
C ARG A 46 14.69 -1.27 12.97
N ARG A 47 15.53 -0.45 12.33
CA ARG A 47 16.96 -0.31 12.63
C ARG A 47 17.18 0.25 14.04
N SER A 48 16.39 1.23 14.46
CA SER A 48 16.49 1.83 15.79
C SER A 48 16.03 0.87 16.90
N ARG A 49 14.96 0.10 16.64
CA ARG A 49 14.35 -0.80 17.62
C ARG A 49 15.12 -2.11 17.78
N TRP A 50 15.69 -2.62 16.69
CA TRP A 50 16.43 -3.89 16.63
C TRP A 50 17.74 -3.74 15.84
N PRO A 51 18.73 -3.00 16.36
CA PRO A 51 19.98 -2.71 15.62
C PRO A 51 20.80 -3.95 15.27
N ASN A 52 20.66 -5.02 16.05
CA ASN A 52 21.41 -6.27 15.89
C ASN A 52 20.57 -7.42 15.27
N THR A 53 19.43 -7.12 14.64
CA THR A 53 18.63 -8.17 14.00
C THR A 53 19.31 -8.68 12.73
N ALA A 54 19.50 -9.99 12.66
CA ALA A 54 19.95 -10.67 11.44
C ALA A 54 18.77 -11.13 10.55
N ASN A 55 17.52 -10.82 10.95
CA ASN A 55 16.36 -11.25 10.19
C ASN A 55 16.34 -10.53 8.82
N PRO A 56 16.25 -11.23 7.69
CA PRO A 56 16.23 -10.60 6.37
C PRO A 56 14.85 -10.08 5.95
N HIS A 57 13.79 -10.43 6.68
CA HIS A 57 12.43 -10.05 6.31
C HIS A 57 12.19 -8.56 6.53
N LEU A 58 11.46 -7.95 5.60
CA LEU A 58 11.04 -6.55 5.66
C LEU A 58 10.16 -6.32 6.90
N LEU A 59 9.12 -7.13 7.05
CA LEU A 59 8.19 -7.07 8.18
C LEU A 59 8.61 -8.04 9.29
N ILE A 60 8.96 -7.48 10.44
CA ILE A 60 9.34 -8.24 11.65
C ILE A 60 8.59 -7.72 12.87
N THR A 61 8.49 -8.57 13.87
CA THR A 61 7.91 -8.27 15.18
C THR A 61 9.00 -8.38 16.24
N GLN A 62 8.72 -7.94 17.47
CA GLN A 62 9.66 -8.14 18.58
C GLN A 62 10.05 -9.61 18.78
N LYS A 63 9.11 -10.53 18.53
CA LYS A 63 9.37 -11.98 18.62
C LYS A 63 10.27 -12.45 17.47
N THR A 64 9.95 -12.08 16.23
CA THR A 64 10.70 -12.57 15.07
C THR A 64 12.00 -11.81 14.82
N ALA A 65 12.24 -10.67 15.50
CA ALA A 65 13.47 -9.91 15.37
C ALA A 65 14.73 -10.66 15.84
N VAL A 66 14.59 -11.64 16.73
CA VAL A 66 15.68 -12.53 17.19
C VAL A 66 15.73 -13.85 16.42
N GLU A 67 14.82 -14.04 15.47
CA GLU A 67 14.73 -15.20 14.60
C GLU A 67 15.14 -14.82 13.17
N LEU A 68 15.25 -15.81 12.28
CA LEU A 68 15.48 -15.59 10.85
C LEU A 68 14.19 -15.76 10.02
N GLY A 69 13.08 -16.13 10.68
CA GLY A 69 11.81 -16.43 10.03
C GLY A 69 10.94 -15.19 9.77
N PRO A 70 9.98 -15.30 8.84
CA PRO A 70 9.02 -14.23 8.58
C PRO A 70 8.09 -13.98 9.78
N ALA A 71 7.50 -12.78 9.85
CA ALA A 71 6.48 -12.48 10.85
C ALA A 71 5.40 -13.58 10.90
N GLY A 72 5.01 -13.99 12.12
CA GLY A 72 4.17 -15.17 12.32
C GLY A 72 2.79 -15.07 11.64
N LYS A 73 2.28 -16.19 11.12
CA LYS A 73 1.00 -16.26 10.36
C LYS A 73 -0.17 -15.59 11.10
N LEU A 74 -0.28 -15.81 12.42
CA LEU A 74 -1.37 -15.23 13.23
C LEU A 74 -1.25 -13.71 13.39
N TRP A 75 -0.02 -13.19 13.49
CA TRP A 75 0.23 -11.74 13.46
C TRP A 75 -0.13 -11.18 12.09
N THR A 76 0.33 -11.81 11.00
CA THR A 76 0.00 -11.39 9.64
C THR A 76 -1.51 -11.40 9.44
N THR A 77 -2.24 -12.45 9.81
CA THR A 77 -3.72 -12.49 9.64
C THR A 77 -4.46 -11.46 10.49
N ARG A 78 -4.00 -11.14 11.71
CA ARG A 78 -4.63 -10.11 12.55
C ARG A 78 -4.32 -8.70 12.06
N ALA A 79 -3.04 -8.46 11.73
CA ALA A 79 -2.59 -7.22 11.13
C ALA A 79 -3.34 -7.01 9.82
N THR A 80 -3.33 -7.98 8.90
CA THR A 80 -3.98 -7.87 7.59
C THR A 80 -5.51 -7.88 7.62
N ARG A 81 -6.18 -8.42 8.65
CA ARG A 81 -7.65 -8.35 8.72
C ARG A 81 -8.13 -6.93 9.02
N ASN A 82 -7.51 -6.27 10.00
CA ASN A 82 -7.81 -4.87 10.30
C ASN A 82 -7.23 -3.96 9.21
N LEU A 83 -6.06 -4.32 8.67
CA LEU A 83 -5.47 -3.64 7.54
C LEU A 83 -6.29 -3.83 6.27
N SER A 84 -7.02 -4.93 6.03
CA SER A 84 -7.88 -5.05 4.84
C SER A 84 -9.01 -4.04 4.89
N ALA A 85 -9.74 -3.94 6.00
CA ALA A 85 -10.78 -2.91 6.13
C ALA A 85 -10.20 -1.48 6.09
N ALA A 86 -9.05 -1.26 6.72
CA ALA A 86 -8.36 0.03 6.68
C ALA A 86 -7.72 0.35 5.32
N LEU A 87 -7.23 -0.66 4.59
CA LEU A 87 -6.65 -0.54 3.25
C LEU A 87 -7.74 -0.31 2.22
N GLU A 88 -8.89 -0.98 2.33
CA GLU A 88 -10.01 -0.67 1.43
C GLU A 88 -10.44 0.79 1.64
N ARG A 89 -10.49 1.29 2.89
CA ARG A 89 -10.73 2.71 3.16
C ARG A 89 -9.63 3.62 2.62
N LEU A 90 -8.37 3.36 2.96
CA LEU A 90 -7.24 4.15 2.46
C LEU A 90 -7.12 4.10 0.94
N ARG A 91 -7.54 2.99 0.31
CA ARG A 91 -7.59 2.83 -1.13
C ARG A 91 -8.69 3.68 -1.73
N VAL A 92 -9.88 3.72 -1.14
CA VAL A 92 -10.97 4.63 -1.54
C VAL A 92 -10.56 6.08 -1.33
N ASP A 93 -10.00 6.43 -0.17
CA ASP A 93 -9.55 7.79 0.13
C ASP A 93 -8.47 8.25 -0.85
N ARG A 94 -7.50 7.37 -1.17
CA ARG A 94 -6.45 7.66 -2.15
C ARG A 94 -6.97 7.73 -3.59
N GLN A 95 -7.96 6.91 -3.94
CA GLN A 95 -8.65 7.00 -5.25
C GLN A 95 -9.33 8.37 -5.39
N LEU A 96 -10.05 8.80 -4.35
CA LEU A 96 -10.72 10.09 -4.33
C LEU A 96 -9.72 11.26 -4.41
N GLU A 97 -8.62 11.22 -3.64
CA GLU A 97 -7.55 12.23 -3.70
C GLU A 97 -6.90 12.32 -5.09
N GLU A 98 -6.64 11.16 -5.72
CA GLU A 98 -6.06 11.09 -7.06
C GLU A 98 -7.04 11.65 -8.11
N ALA A 99 -8.32 11.31 -8.00
CA ALA A 99 -9.39 11.84 -8.87
C ALA A 99 -9.60 13.35 -8.67
N LEU A 100 -9.47 13.87 -7.45
CA LEU A 100 -9.50 15.30 -7.15
C LEU A 100 -8.32 16.05 -7.77
N THR A 101 -7.13 15.46 -7.72
CA THR A 101 -5.87 16.11 -8.15
C THR A 101 -5.67 16.06 -9.66
N HIS A 102 -6.02 14.94 -10.30
CA HIS A 102 -5.72 14.65 -11.71
C HIS A 102 -6.97 14.46 -12.58
N GLY A 103 -8.17 14.45 -11.98
CA GLY A 103 -9.42 14.12 -12.65
C GLY A 103 -9.68 12.60 -12.66
N ALA A 104 -10.95 12.22 -12.72
CA ALA A 104 -11.39 10.83 -12.80
C ALA A 104 -11.21 10.23 -14.22
N ASP A 105 -9.96 10.16 -14.69
CA ASP A 105 -9.58 9.49 -15.94
C ASP A 105 -9.31 7.99 -15.69
N PRO A 106 -10.12 7.08 -16.27
CA PRO A 106 -9.95 5.64 -16.13
C PRO A 106 -8.55 5.14 -16.53
N LEU A 107 -7.92 5.72 -17.54
CA LEU A 107 -6.60 5.27 -17.99
C LEU A 107 -5.51 5.63 -16.97
N HIS A 108 -5.61 6.83 -16.39
CA HIS A 108 -4.75 7.25 -15.29
C HIS A 108 -4.93 6.35 -14.06
N LEU A 109 -6.18 6.06 -13.68
CA LEU A 109 -6.47 5.18 -12.53
C LEU A 109 -6.00 3.74 -12.76
N ALA A 110 -6.15 3.20 -13.97
CA ALA A 110 -5.64 1.87 -14.32
C ALA A 110 -4.12 1.78 -14.14
N LEU A 111 -3.40 2.81 -14.59
CA LEU A 111 -1.95 2.89 -14.48
C LEU A 111 -1.48 3.09 -13.04
N VAL A 112 -2.07 4.02 -12.30
CA VAL A 112 -1.66 4.36 -10.92
C VAL A 112 -1.97 3.21 -9.95
N PHE A 113 -3.13 2.58 -10.08
CA PHE A 113 -3.57 1.54 -9.15
C PHE A 113 -3.31 0.11 -9.65
N GLY A 114 -2.81 -0.06 -10.88
CA GLY A 114 -2.50 -1.37 -11.46
C GLY A 114 -3.72 -2.29 -11.54
N ILE A 115 -4.87 -1.71 -11.86
CA ILE A 115 -6.18 -2.39 -11.96
C ILE A 115 -6.56 -2.57 -13.43
N ASP A 116 -7.44 -3.52 -13.73
CA ASP A 116 -7.94 -3.75 -15.07
C ASP A 116 -8.82 -2.57 -15.55
N GLU A 117 -8.96 -2.44 -16.87
CA GLU A 117 -9.67 -1.34 -17.52
C GLU A 117 -11.14 -1.25 -17.08
N GLU A 118 -11.83 -2.38 -16.94
CA GLU A 118 -13.23 -2.42 -16.50
C GLU A 118 -13.37 -1.91 -15.05
N THR A 119 -12.48 -2.35 -14.16
CA THR A 119 -12.42 -1.87 -12.78
C THR A 119 -12.04 -0.39 -12.72
N ALA A 120 -11.16 0.09 -13.59
CA ALA A 120 -10.77 1.49 -13.65
C ALA A 120 -11.89 2.41 -14.15
N ILE A 121 -12.65 1.98 -15.17
CA ILE A 121 -13.85 2.70 -15.65
C ILE A 121 -14.87 2.81 -14.53
N ARG A 122 -15.16 1.71 -13.84
CA ARG A 122 -16.12 1.70 -12.72
C ARG A 122 -15.70 2.65 -11.60
N TYR A 123 -14.41 2.72 -11.29
CA TYR A 123 -13.91 3.65 -10.28
C TYR A 123 -13.98 5.10 -10.74
N ALA A 124 -13.57 5.40 -11.97
CA ALA A 124 -13.71 6.73 -12.53
C ALA A 124 -15.17 7.23 -12.50
N ASP A 125 -16.14 6.36 -12.80
CA ASP A 125 -17.56 6.70 -12.73
C ASP A 125 -18.04 6.93 -11.29
N SER A 126 -17.55 6.13 -10.33
CA SER A 126 -17.86 6.29 -8.90
C SER A 126 -17.28 7.58 -8.35
N ASP A 127 -16.03 7.90 -8.70
CA ASP A 127 -15.33 9.12 -8.27
C ASP A 127 -16.01 10.35 -8.86
N ARG A 128 -16.43 10.34 -10.13
CA ARG A 128 -17.24 11.44 -10.71
C ARG A 128 -18.53 11.69 -9.94
N GLN A 129 -19.23 10.64 -9.52
CA GLN A 129 -20.47 10.77 -8.74
C GLN A 129 -20.21 11.36 -7.35
N LEU A 130 -19.11 10.95 -6.70
CA LEU A 130 -18.70 11.49 -5.39
C LEU A 130 -18.26 12.95 -5.48
N LEU A 131 -17.48 13.31 -6.51
CA LEU A 131 -17.09 14.71 -6.78
C LEU A 131 -18.29 15.61 -7.01
N GLN A 132 -19.27 15.13 -7.80
CA GLN A 132 -20.52 15.85 -8.03
C GLN A 132 -21.30 16.03 -6.72
N ALA A 133 -21.37 14.99 -5.89
CA ALA A 133 -22.02 15.05 -4.59
C ALA A 133 -21.31 16.01 -3.61
N GLU A 134 -19.98 16.09 -3.61
CA GLU A 134 -19.22 17.05 -2.78
C GLU A 134 -19.39 18.51 -3.25
N ILE A 135 -19.43 18.73 -4.57
CA ILE A 135 -19.73 20.05 -5.16
C ILE A 135 -21.14 20.48 -4.79
N GLU A 136 -22.12 19.56 -4.86
CA GLU A 136 -23.51 19.81 -4.47
C GLU A 136 -23.68 19.98 -2.95
N ALA A 137 -22.84 19.34 -2.13
CA ALA A 137 -22.82 19.46 -0.67
C ALA A 137 -22.17 20.74 -0.14
N GLY A 138 -21.46 21.51 -0.98
CA GLY A 138 -21.10 22.90 -0.72
C GLY A 138 -20.08 23.15 0.39
N VAL A 139 -18.81 22.80 0.16
CA VAL A 139 -17.69 23.50 0.80
C VAL A 139 -16.91 24.28 -0.26
N SER A 140 -17.13 25.60 -0.27
CA SER A 140 -16.25 26.54 -0.97
C SER A 140 -14.87 26.51 -0.31
N PRO A 141 -13.77 26.24 -1.04
CA PRO A 141 -12.44 26.36 -0.48
C PRO A 141 -12.16 27.85 -0.24
N ARG A 142 -11.93 28.20 1.03
CA ARG A 142 -11.45 29.52 1.45
C ARG A 142 -9.98 29.69 1.18
#